data_AF-Q2VMT5-F1
#
_entry.id   AF-Q2VMT5-F1
#
_cell.length_a   1.000
_cell.length_b   1.000
_cell.length_c   1.000
_cell.angle_alpha   90.00
_cell.angle_beta   90.00
_cell.angle_gamma   90.00
#
_symmetry.space_group_name_H-M   'P 1'
#
loop_
_entity.id
_entity.type
_entity.pdbx_description
1 polymer ?
#
loop_
_entity_poly.entity_id
_entity_poly.type
_entity_poly.pdbx_seq_one_letter_code
_entity_poly.pdbx_strand_id
1 'polypeptide(L)'
;MIFAPLIFPMLTVFCINVDGKRKCGPNEEWVPCCASGCELRCDDVEPILCYKKCFPPQCQCKKSGNFRRNKAGKCVPSNKCPAKSVTVH
;
A
#
# COMPACT_ATOMS: atom_id res chain seq x y z
N MET A 1 18.57 -14.58 5.90
CA MET A 1 20.00 -14.51 6.28
C MET A 1 20.83 -14.33 5.02
N ILE A 2 21.08 -13.12 4.52
CA ILE A 2 22.11 -12.93 3.48
C ILE A 2 22.81 -11.59 3.75
N PHE A 3 24.03 -11.75 4.28
CA PHE A 3 25.23 -10.93 4.18
C PHE A 3 25.10 -9.41 4.07
N ALA A 4 25.52 -8.74 5.15
CA ALA A 4 26.09 -7.41 5.07
C ALA A 4 27.50 -7.51 4.46
N PRO A 5 27.84 -6.76 3.40
CA PRO A 5 29.22 -6.46 3.09
C PRO A 5 29.47 -5.00 3.45
N LEU A 6 30.39 -4.81 4.38
CA LEU A 6 31.20 -3.60 4.41
C LEU A 6 31.78 -3.43 3.00
N ILE A 7 31.86 -2.18 2.50
CA ILE A 7 32.58 -1.74 1.28
C ILE A 7 32.09 -2.25 -0.10
N PHE A 8 31.12 -1.54 -0.71
CA PHE A 8 31.14 -1.18 -2.15
C PHE A 8 30.26 0.06 -2.41
N PRO A 9 30.82 1.25 -2.76
CA PRO A 9 30.09 2.53 -2.74
C PRO A 9 29.28 2.85 -4.02
N MET A 10 28.86 1.86 -4.82
CA MET A 10 28.19 2.12 -6.10
C MET A 10 27.04 1.14 -6.37
N LEU A 11 25.81 1.64 -6.19
CA LEU A 11 24.60 1.16 -6.85
C LEU A 11 23.99 -0.19 -6.43
N THR A 12 24.03 -0.56 -5.15
CA THR A 12 23.03 -1.50 -4.64
C THR A 12 21.75 -0.73 -4.36
N VAL A 13 20.76 -0.86 -5.26
CA VAL A 13 19.35 -0.63 -4.95
C VAL A 13 18.92 -1.74 -3.97
N PHE A 14 19.50 -1.71 -2.79
CA PHE A 14 19.04 -2.47 -1.66
C PHE A 14 18.02 -1.58 -0.97
N CYS A 15 16.80 -2.08 -0.86
CA CYS A 15 15.90 -1.59 0.17
C CYS A 15 16.53 -1.92 1.52
N ILE A 16 17.47 -1.08 1.94
CA ILE A 16 18.05 -1.11 3.28
C ILE A 16 16.86 -1.10 4.22
N ASN A 17 16.72 -2.17 5.01
CA ASN A 17 15.65 -2.35 5.97
C ASN A 17 15.82 -1.33 7.09
N VAL A 18 15.56 -0.05 6.78
CA VAL A 18 15.29 0.96 7.78
C VAL A 18 13.95 0.54 8.36
N ASP A 19 13.98 -0.20 9.48
CA ASP A 19 12.81 -0.42 10.37
C ASP A 19 12.42 0.91 11.03
N GLY A 20 12.29 1.96 10.22
CA GLY A 20 11.49 3.10 10.56
C GLY A 20 10.07 2.58 10.51
N LYS A 21 9.56 2.07 11.63
CA LYS A 21 8.12 1.94 11.87
C LYS A 21 7.51 3.33 11.78
N ARG A 22 7.33 3.83 10.56
CA ARG A 22 6.53 5.00 10.28
C ARG A 22 5.15 4.65 10.78
N LYS A 23 4.58 5.51 11.62
CA LYS A 23 3.24 5.32 12.17
C LYS A 23 2.25 5.37 11.00
N CYS A 24 1.83 4.21 10.51
CA CYS A 24 0.72 4.09 9.58
C CYS A 24 -0.60 4.14 10.34
N GLY A 25 -1.68 4.46 9.63
CA GLY A 25 -3.02 4.48 10.19
C GLY A 25 -3.56 3.09 10.53
N PRO A 26 -4.74 3.02 11.13
CA PRO A 26 -5.46 1.77 11.29
C PRO A 26 -5.62 1.04 9.95
N ASN A 27 -5.44 -0.28 9.97
CA ASN A 27 -5.55 -1.17 8.80
C ASN A 27 -4.56 -0.90 7.65
N GLU A 28 -3.47 -0.21 7.96
CA GLU A 28 -2.35 0.00 7.04
C GLU A 28 -1.11 -0.79 7.48
N GLU A 29 -0.24 -1.08 6.52
CA GLU A 29 1.09 -1.63 6.74
C GLU A 29 2.13 -0.73 6.06
N TRP A 30 3.26 -0.51 6.73
CA TRP A 30 4.37 0.21 6.14
C TRP A 30 5.07 -0.68 5.13
N VAL A 31 5.15 -0.24 3.87
CA VAL A 31 5.88 -0.96 2.83
C VAL A 31 7.21 -0.23 2.59
N PRO A 32 8.34 -0.73 3.13
CA PRO A 32 9.63 -0.05 3.06
C PRO A 32 10.27 -0.11 1.67
N CYS A 33 9.78 -1.00 0.80
CA CYS A 33 10.39 -1.30 -0.49
C CYS A 33 9.29 -1.64 -1.50
N CYS A 34 9.27 -0.97 -2.65
CA CYS A 34 8.35 -1.33 -3.75
C CYS A 34 6.88 -1.45 -3.30
N ALA A 35 6.29 -0.37 -2.78
CA ALA A 35 4.85 -0.35 -2.55
C ALA A 35 4.11 -0.56 -3.88
N SER A 36 3.04 -1.35 -3.92
CA SER A 36 2.39 -1.66 -5.21
C SER A 36 1.58 -0.49 -5.76
N GLY A 37 1.11 0.42 -4.90
CA GLY A 37 0.24 1.53 -5.29
C GLY A 37 -1.15 1.11 -5.80
N CYS A 38 -1.43 -0.20 -5.85
CA CYS A 38 -2.66 -0.79 -6.37
C CYS A 38 -3.61 -1.22 -5.25
N GLU A 39 -3.72 -0.41 -4.20
CA GLU A 39 -4.76 -0.66 -3.20
C GLU A 39 -6.12 -0.28 -3.76
N LEU A 40 -7.14 -1.08 -3.45
CA LEU A 40 -8.51 -0.81 -3.87
C LEU A 40 -9.07 0.41 -3.11
N ARG A 41 -9.83 1.24 -3.80
CA ARG A 41 -10.60 2.33 -3.23
C ARG A 41 -12.08 1.95 -3.14
N CYS A 42 -12.83 2.65 -2.29
CA CYS A 42 -14.27 2.41 -2.15
C CYS A 42 -15.07 2.70 -3.43
N ASP A 43 -14.56 3.57 -4.28
CA ASP A 43 -15.14 3.94 -5.57
C ASP A 43 -14.73 3.02 -6.72
N ASP A 44 -13.71 2.18 -6.55
CA ASP A 44 -13.25 1.26 -7.58
C ASP A 44 -14.28 0.16 -7.88
N VAL A 45 -14.32 -0.26 -9.15
CA VAL A 45 -15.06 -1.44 -9.62
C VAL A 45 -14.03 -2.52 -9.90
N GLU A 46 -14.17 -3.68 -9.29
CA GLU A 46 -13.25 -4.79 -9.51
C GLU A 46 -13.52 -5.50 -10.84
N PRO A 47 -12.47 -6.01 -11.51
CA PRO A 47 -11.05 -5.99 -11.12
C PRO A 47 -10.33 -4.69 -11.52
N ILE A 48 -9.37 -4.23 -10.69
CA ILE A 48 -8.47 -3.14 -11.08
C ILE A 48 -7.23 -3.68 -11.78
N LEU A 49 -6.80 -3.01 -12.85
CA LEU A 49 -5.55 -3.35 -13.53
C LEU A 49 -4.37 -2.80 -12.71
N CYS A 50 -3.59 -3.70 -12.12
CA CYS A 50 -2.38 -3.34 -11.38
C CYS A 50 -1.14 -3.62 -12.22
N TYR A 51 -0.49 -2.56 -12.71
CA TYR A 51 0.84 -2.70 -13.31
C TYR A 51 1.86 -3.05 -12.24
N LYS A 52 2.83 -3.92 -12.57
CA LYS A 52 3.95 -4.28 -11.69
C LYS A 52 4.95 -3.11 -11.59
N LYS A 53 4.52 -2.00 -10.99
CA LYS A 53 5.32 -0.81 -10.73
C LYS A 53 5.68 -0.75 -9.25
N CYS A 54 6.96 -0.47 -8.98
CA CYS A 54 7.42 -0.17 -7.64
C CYS A 54 7.24 1.31 -7.35
N PHE A 55 6.48 1.63 -6.31
CA PHE A 55 6.41 2.98 -5.75
C PHE A 55 7.39 3.15 -4.59
N PRO A 56 7.78 4.40 -4.25
CA PRO A 56 8.58 4.70 -3.07
C PRO A 56 7.95 4.17 -1.77
N PRO A 57 8.73 4.11 -0.67
CA PRO A 57 8.24 3.62 0.62
C PRO A 57 7.03 4.41 1.11
N GLN A 58 5.92 3.73 1.41
CA GLN A 58 4.68 4.35 1.86
C GLN A 58 3.81 3.37 2.67
N CYS A 59 2.84 3.92 3.41
CA CYS A 59 1.79 3.11 4.04
C CYS A 59 0.80 2.63 2.97
N GLN A 60 0.47 1.34 3.00
CA GLN A 60 -0.48 0.73 2.09
C GLN A 60 -1.58 0.02 2.88
N CYS A 61 -2.82 -0.01 2.38
CA CYS A 61 -3.88 -0.81 2.99
C CYS A 61 -3.45 -2.28 3.07
N LYS A 62 -3.66 -2.93 4.23
CA LYS A 62 -3.30 -4.33 4.44
C LYS A 62 -3.99 -5.23 3.41
N LYS A 63 -3.22 -6.11 2.77
CA LYS A 63 -3.79 -7.05 1.78
C LYS A 63 -4.63 -8.16 2.42
N SER A 64 -4.34 -8.51 3.67
CA SER A 64 -4.94 -9.67 4.36
C SER A 64 -6.38 -9.47 4.85
N GLY A 65 -6.96 -8.26 4.75
CA GLY A 65 -8.28 -7.97 5.33
C GLY A 65 -9.29 -7.32 4.39
N ASN A 66 -9.07 -7.41 3.07
CA ASN A 66 -9.95 -6.80 2.05
C ASN A 66 -10.32 -5.34 2.37
N PHE A 67 -9.30 -4.56 2.72
CA PHE A 67 -9.44 -3.15 3.07
C PHE A 67 -9.43 -2.30 1.81
N ARG A 68 -10.26 -1.26 1.83
CA ARG A 68 -10.39 -0.25 0.77
C ARG A 68 -10.07 1.13 1.31
N ARG A 69 -9.37 1.94 0.53
CA ARG A 69 -9.14 3.35 0.87
C ARG A 69 -10.40 4.15 0.59
N ASN A 70 -10.91 4.85 1.60
CA ASN A 70 -12.03 5.76 1.44
C ASN A 70 -11.58 7.16 0.98
N LYS A 71 -12.53 8.04 0.65
CA LYS A 71 -12.25 9.43 0.23
C LYS A 71 -11.53 10.27 1.29
N ALA A 72 -11.60 9.88 2.57
CA ALA A 72 -10.88 10.53 3.67
C ALA A 72 -9.45 9.97 3.83
N GLY A 73 -8.99 9.11 2.92
CA GLY A 73 -7.65 8.53 2.94
C GLY A 73 -7.46 7.41 3.96
N LYS A 74 -8.51 6.87 4.58
CA LYS A 74 -8.42 5.78 5.57
C LYS A 74 -8.70 4.42 4.95
N CYS A 75 -7.95 3.39 5.36
CA CYS A 75 -8.22 2.00 5.01
C CYS A 75 -9.32 1.43 5.90
N VAL A 76 -10.47 1.13 5.29
CA VAL A 76 -11.65 0.58 5.96
C VAL A 76 -12.01 -0.76 5.35
N PRO A 77 -12.64 -1.69 6.11
CA PRO A 77 -13.16 -2.92 5.52
C PRO A 77 -14.13 -2.60 4.37
N SER A 78 -14.18 -3.43 3.33
CA SER A 78 -15.03 -3.18 2.15
C SER A 78 -16.51 -2.94 2.48
N ASN A 79 -17.04 -3.57 3.54
CA ASN A 79 -18.43 -3.36 4.02
C ASN A 79 -18.66 -2.02 4.76
N LYS A 80 -17.59 -1.28 5.07
CA LYS A 80 -17.62 0.06 5.67
C LYS A 80 -17.40 1.15 4.62
N CYS A 81 -17.30 0.80 3.33
CA CYS A 81 -17.38 1.79 2.27
C CYS A 81 -18.77 2.42 2.26
N PRO A 82 -18.88 3.75 2.05
CA PRO A 82 -20.18 4.39 1.91
C PRO A 82 -20.92 3.74 0.74
N ALA A 83 -22.21 3.43 0.93
CA ALA A 83 -23.04 2.96 -0.16
C ALA A 83 -22.93 3.98 -1.30
N LYS A 84 -22.54 3.52 -2.49
CA LYS A 84 -22.63 4.37 -3.69
C LYS A 84 -24.10 4.78 -3.77
N SER A 85 -24.40 6.06 -3.58
CA SER A 85 -25.71 6.58 -3.97
C SER A 85 -25.75 6.41 -5.48
N VAL A 86 -26.37 5.32 -5.94
CA VAL A 86 -26.64 5.09 -7.34
C VAL A 86 -27.66 6.16 -7.72
N THR A 87 -27.19 7.32 -8.19
CA THR A 87 -28.05 8.28 -8.84
C THR A 87 -28.37 7.67 -10.20
N VAL A 88 -29.51 7.00 -10.29
CA VAL A 88 -30.10 6.61 -11.57
C VAL A 88 -30.48 7.92 -12.26
N HIS A 89 -29.71 8.29 -13.28
CA HIS A 89 -30.09 9.30 -14.26
C HIS A 89 -30.62 8.61 -15.50
#